data_AF-A0A7S2B1K2-F1
#
_entry.id   AF-A0A7S2B1K2-F1
#
_cell.length_a   1.000
_cell.length_b   1.000
_cell.length_c   1.000
_cell.angle_alpha   90.00
_cell.angle_beta   90.00
_cell.angle_gamma   90.00
#
_symmetry.space_group_name_H-M   'P 1'
#
loop_
_entity.id
_entity.type
_entity.pdbx_description
1 polymer ?
#
loop_
_entity_poly.entity_id
_entity_poly.type
_entity_poly.pdbx_seq_one_letter_code
_entity_poly.pdbx_strand_id
1 'polypeptide(L)'
;MLRDPVERAYSEYQMKVRRVETQEEYLSDVQLASWALMYCLMTHPTGRNMSGVDSCLPPYIVDNPKWKYLRKTLGSLLKSGMKMPKAPRNSSLSGFLSRGSTKKPKKKTVRRSLTNSTEAPLHWTGCFYVVGEPPGPLVSPIIRDNAKLSKEHNLSYSKQRKERRTYLTERTASIPSVLSWLKLDDGVSLRFDVQACGSGLREFDPGLEKLVNETLEFTACADLGRNPTMQALDAAVERCVEVKHGISEQYIYRGLYAPQIYNCLKSIPREKLLILDSALLKKNPVAALKKVHAHIGVENMRYKDLETSEQLNRIFNEWYPTFETRSGWKIDGGYKEMSTPLREKLSSFYAPFNAMLFDLIGEGFDW
;
A
#
# COMPACT_ATOMS: atom_id res chain seq x y z
N MET A 1 11.92 5.75 22.65
CA MET A 1 10.56 5.34 23.04
C MET A 1 10.16 4.14 22.20
N LEU A 2 9.76 3.05 22.85
CA LEU A 2 9.36 1.82 22.21
C LEU A 2 7.84 1.64 22.37
N ARG A 3 7.21 1.09 21.33
CA ARG A 3 5.79 0.72 21.31
C ARG A 3 5.72 -0.79 21.19
N ASP A 4 4.64 -1.42 21.65
CA ASP A 4 4.32 -2.80 21.28
C ASP A 4 4.54 -2.95 19.75
N PRO A 5 5.44 -3.86 19.32
CA PRO A 5 5.82 -4.01 17.92
C PRO A 5 4.66 -4.49 17.04
N VAL A 6 3.69 -5.23 17.61
CA VAL A 6 2.46 -5.67 16.92
C VAL A 6 1.59 -4.45 16.60
N GLU A 7 1.28 -3.65 17.62
CA GLU A 7 0.53 -2.41 17.48
C GLU A 7 1.24 -1.41 16.57
N ARG A 8 2.58 -1.37 16.63
CA ARG A 8 3.38 -0.51 15.77
C ARG A 8 3.23 -0.91 14.31
N ALA A 9 3.56 -2.15 13.97
CA ALA A 9 3.54 -2.63 12.59
C ALA A 9 2.15 -2.41 11.96
N TYR A 10 1.09 -2.68 12.71
CA TYR A 10 -0.27 -2.51 12.26
C TYR A 10 -0.70 -1.06 12.13
N SER A 11 -0.36 -0.20 13.10
CA SER A 11 -0.67 1.23 12.99
C SER A 11 0.01 1.88 11.79
N GLU A 12 1.23 1.47 11.45
CA GLU A 12 1.95 1.96 10.28
C GLU A 12 1.33 1.46 8.97
N TYR A 13 0.91 0.20 8.94
CA TYR A 13 0.12 -0.35 7.84
C TYR A 13 -1.20 0.44 7.65
N GLN A 14 -1.97 0.69 8.71
CA GLN A 14 -3.19 1.49 8.66
C GLN A 14 -2.95 2.95 8.25
N MET A 15 -1.80 3.53 8.62
CA MET A 15 -1.38 4.83 8.09
C MET A 15 -1.15 4.79 6.57
N LYS A 16 -0.61 3.68 6.05
CA LYS A 16 -0.44 3.49 4.60
C LYS A 16 -1.78 3.34 3.89
N VAL A 17 -2.67 2.50 4.42
CA VAL A 17 -4.01 2.27 3.87
C VAL A 17 -4.75 3.60 3.74
N ARG A 18 -4.80 4.40 4.82
CA ARG A 18 -5.42 5.74 4.78
C ARG A 18 -4.81 6.67 3.72
N ARG A 19 -3.49 6.63 3.52
CA ARG A 19 -2.84 7.43 2.46
C ARG A 19 -3.26 6.95 1.07
N VAL A 20 -3.36 5.64 0.85
CA VAL A 20 -3.81 5.08 -0.43
C VAL A 20 -5.28 5.38 -0.67
N GLU A 21 -6.15 5.20 0.32
CA GLU A 21 -7.58 5.56 0.23
C GLU A 21 -7.74 7.03 -0.17
N THR A 22 -6.99 7.95 0.46
CA THR A 22 -7.03 9.37 0.07
C THR A 22 -6.53 9.64 -1.35
N GLN A 23 -5.67 8.78 -1.89
CA GLN A 23 -5.21 8.87 -3.28
C GLN A 23 -6.23 8.29 -4.25
N GLU A 24 -6.89 7.18 -3.90
CA GLU A 24 -7.96 6.58 -4.71
C GLU A 24 -9.19 7.49 -4.77
N GLU A 25 -9.59 8.09 -3.66
CA GLU A 25 -10.60 9.16 -3.62
C GLU A 25 -10.19 10.31 -4.53
N TYR A 26 -8.93 10.77 -4.42
CA TYR A 26 -8.41 11.83 -5.28
C TYR A 26 -8.43 11.44 -6.77
N LEU A 27 -8.05 10.21 -7.12
CA LEU A 27 -8.07 9.72 -8.49
C LEU A 27 -9.50 9.59 -9.03
N SER A 28 -10.44 9.13 -8.22
CA SER A 28 -11.87 9.08 -8.55
C SER A 28 -12.42 10.49 -8.83
N ASP A 29 -12.08 11.46 -7.96
CA ASP A 29 -12.42 12.86 -8.17
C ASP A 29 -11.81 13.42 -9.46
N VAL A 30 -10.53 13.10 -9.76
CA VAL A 30 -9.89 13.47 -11.04
C VAL A 30 -10.69 12.92 -12.21
N GLN A 31 -11.04 11.62 -12.18
CA GLN A 31 -11.74 10.97 -13.28
C GLN A 31 -13.10 11.60 -13.51
N LEU A 32 -13.89 11.78 -12.45
CA LEU A 32 -15.20 12.42 -12.53
C LEU A 32 -15.10 13.86 -13.03
N ALA A 33 -14.15 14.64 -12.51
CA ALA A 33 -13.92 16.02 -12.94
C ALA A 33 -13.42 16.11 -14.39
N SER A 34 -12.59 15.16 -14.83
CA SER A 34 -12.07 15.10 -16.20
C SER A 34 -13.18 14.88 -17.21
N TRP A 35 -14.18 14.06 -16.87
CA TRP A 35 -15.34 13.81 -17.70
C TRP A 35 -16.23 15.06 -17.79
N ALA A 36 -16.52 15.71 -16.66
CA ALA A 36 -17.28 16.95 -16.62
C ALA A 36 -16.59 18.08 -17.42
N LEU A 37 -15.27 18.22 -17.26
CA LEU A 37 -14.47 19.19 -18.00
C LEU A 37 -14.50 18.90 -19.51
N MET A 38 -14.27 17.65 -19.91
CA MET A 38 -14.29 17.25 -21.32
C MET A 38 -15.66 17.50 -21.95
N TYR A 39 -16.74 17.09 -21.28
CA TYR A 39 -18.10 17.34 -21.73
C TYR A 39 -18.38 18.83 -21.90
N CYS A 40 -17.99 19.65 -20.92
CA CYS A 40 -18.13 21.10 -20.99
C CYS A 40 -17.37 21.70 -22.18
N LEU A 41 -16.11 21.30 -22.39
CA LEU A 41 -15.28 21.80 -23.50
C LEU A 41 -15.81 21.37 -24.87
N MET A 42 -16.41 20.19 -24.99
CA MET A 42 -17.01 19.72 -26.26
C MET A 42 -18.33 20.40 -26.58
N THR A 43 -19.12 20.76 -25.56
CA THR A 43 -20.44 21.37 -25.72
C THR A 43 -20.41 22.89 -25.80
N HIS A 44 -19.33 23.53 -25.34
CA HIS A 44 -19.17 24.97 -25.42
C HIS A 44 -18.48 25.38 -26.74
N PRO A 45 -19.13 26.19 -27.60
CA PRO A 45 -18.56 26.59 -28.88
C PRO A 45 -17.29 27.41 -28.68
N THR A 46 -16.23 27.02 -29.39
CA THR A 46 -14.84 27.51 -29.29
C THR A 46 -14.62 28.99 -29.66
N GLY A 47 -15.66 29.83 -29.63
CA GLY A 47 -15.62 31.23 -30.06
C GLY A 47 -16.15 32.25 -29.06
N ARG A 48 -16.67 31.83 -27.88
CA ARG A 48 -17.08 32.77 -26.84
C ARG A 48 -16.04 32.83 -25.73
N ASN A 49 -15.80 34.04 -25.21
CA ASN A 49 -15.02 34.28 -23.99
C ASN A 49 -15.56 33.39 -22.86
N MET A 50 -14.99 32.20 -22.69
CA MET A 50 -15.22 31.42 -21.48
C MET A 50 -14.62 32.23 -20.34
N SER A 51 -15.44 32.60 -19.36
CA SER A 51 -15.05 33.37 -18.18
C SER A 51 -14.01 32.65 -17.31
N GLY A 52 -13.63 31.42 -17.66
CA GLY A 52 -12.53 30.68 -17.10
C GLY A 52 -12.78 29.18 -17.20
N VAL A 53 -11.75 28.38 -16.91
CA VAL A 53 -11.87 26.92 -16.79
C VAL A 53 -12.77 26.54 -15.61
N ASP A 54 -12.84 27.42 -14.61
CA ASP A 54 -13.60 27.20 -13.39
C ASP A 54 -15.10 27.00 -13.64
N SER A 55 -15.68 27.57 -14.71
CA SER A 55 -17.09 27.35 -15.06
C SER A 55 -17.40 25.94 -15.57
N CYS A 56 -16.37 25.19 -15.98
CA CYS A 56 -16.49 23.81 -16.45
C CYS A 56 -16.13 22.77 -15.39
N LEU A 57 -15.67 23.21 -14.21
CA LEU A 57 -15.33 22.32 -13.11
C LEU A 57 -16.50 22.25 -12.13
N PRO A 58 -16.84 21.06 -11.61
CA PRO A 58 -17.84 20.95 -10.55
C PRO A 58 -17.47 21.79 -9.31
N PRO A 59 -18.45 22.38 -8.58
CA PRO A 59 -18.17 23.23 -7.41
C PRO A 59 -17.29 22.55 -6.36
N TYR A 60 -17.46 21.24 -6.14
CA TYR A 60 -16.64 20.50 -5.17
C TYR A 60 -15.14 20.42 -5.54
N ILE A 61 -14.77 20.57 -6.82
CA ILE A 61 -13.38 20.71 -7.28
C ILE A 61 -12.91 22.16 -7.14
N VAL A 62 -13.77 23.12 -7.48
CA VAL A 62 -13.47 24.56 -7.45
C VAL A 62 -13.21 25.02 -6.01
N ASP A 63 -14.06 24.63 -5.08
CA ASP A 63 -14.02 25.09 -3.69
C ASP A 63 -12.98 24.34 -2.86
N ASN A 64 -12.55 23.15 -3.30
CA ASN A 64 -11.62 22.34 -2.54
C ASN A 64 -10.16 22.80 -2.76
N PRO A 65 -9.47 23.24 -1.69
CA PRO A 65 -8.13 23.82 -1.79
C PRO A 65 -7.08 22.82 -2.30
N LYS A 66 -7.32 21.50 -2.19
CA LYS A 66 -6.43 20.46 -2.72
C LYS A 66 -6.24 20.58 -4.24
N TRP A 67 -7.23 21.13 -4.95
CA TRP A 67 -7.20 21.26 -6.42
C TRP A 67 -6.59 22.56 -6.92
N LYS A 68 -6.20 23.48 -6.03
CA LYS A 68 -5.67 24.80 -6.41
C LYS A 68 -4.52 24.70 -7.43
N TYR A 69 -3.62 23.73 -7.25
CA TYR A 69 -2.49 23.53 -8.16
C TYR A 69 -2.94 22.97 -9.52
N LEU A 70 -3.83 21.98 -9.54
CA LEU A 70 -4.39 21.44 -10.77
C LEU A 70 -5.14 22.53 -11.54
N ARG A 71 -5.99 23.32 -10.87
CA ARG A 71 -6.73 24.44 -11.47
C ARG A 71 -5.78 25.49 -12.07
N LYS A 72 -4.72 25.87 -11.34
CA LYS A 72 -3.70 26.79 -11.86
C LYS A 72 -3.02 26.24 -13.12
N THR A 73 -2.71 24.94 -13.13
CA THR A 73 -2.07 24.26 -14.27
C THR A 73 -2.99 24.19 -15.47
N LEU A 74 -4.25 23.75 -15.29
CA LEU A 74 -5.27 23.70 -16.35
C LEU A 74 -5.57 25.10 -16.92
N GLY A 75 -5.70 26.11 -16.05
CA GLY A 75 -5.89 27.50 -16.46
C GLY A 75 -4.72 28.03 -17.29
N SER A 76 -3.48 27.68 -16.93
CA SER A 76 -2.28 28.04 -17.70
C SER A 76 -2.27 27.36 -19.07
N LEU A 77 -2.58 26.06 -19.13
CA LEU A 77 -2.62 25.29 -20.37
C LEU A 77 -3.68 25.82 -21.34
N LEU A 78 -4.87 26.12 -20.85
CA LEU A 78 -5.95 26.65 -21.69
C LEU A 78 -5.67 28.07 -22.18
N LYS A 79 -5.09 28.94 -21.33
CA LYS A 79 -4.65 30.30 -21.74
C LYS A 79 -3.53 30.30 -22.75
N SER A 80 -2.61 29.34 -22.66
CA SER A 80 -1.51 29.22 -23.63
C SER A 80 -1.98 28.85 -25.03
N GLY A 81 -3.27 28.54 -25.19
CA GLY A 81 -3.86 27.97 -26.39
C GLY A 81 -3.16 26.66 -26.65
N MET A 82 -3.70 25.56 -26.11
CA MET A 82 -3.19 24.22 -26.42
C MET A 82 -3.02 24.10 -27.93
N LYS A 83 -1.77 24.28 -28.41
CA LYS A 83 -1.40 23.95 -29.76
C LYS A 83 -1.46 22.44 -29.76
N MET A 84 -2.66 21.92 -30.04
CA MET A 84 -2.87 20.50 -30.27
C MET A 84 -1.75 20.07 -31.21
N PRO A 85 -0.95 19.04 -30.86
CA PRO A 85 0.08 18.56 -31.74
C PRO A 85 -0.58 18.37 -33.11
N LYS A 86 -0.11 19.13 -34.10
CA LYS A 86 -0.67 19.07 -35.45
C LYS A 86 -0.68 17.59 -35.80
N ALA A 87 -1.87 17.06 -36.11
CA ALA A 87 -2.02 15.67 -36.51
C ALA A 87 -0.90 15.37 -37.53
N PRO A 88 -0.18 14.23 -37.39
CA PRO A 88 0.89 13.91 -38.31
C PRO A 88 0.34 14.08 -39.72
N ARG A 89 0.87 15.06 -40.45
CA ARG A 89 0.54 15.22 -41.87
C ARG A 89 0.93 13.88 -42.46
N ASN A 90 -0.05 13.12 -42.93
CA ASN A 90 0.18 12.00 -43.81
C ASN A 90 0.98 12.56 -45.00
N SER A 91 2.30 12.50 -44.91
CA SER A 91 3.18 12.79 -46.02
C SER A 91 2.86 11.73 -47.04
N SER A 92 2.24 12.16 -48.14
CA SER A 92 2.00 11.34 -49.30
C SER A 92 3.28 10.58 -49.65
N LEU A 93 3.16 9.25 -49.63
CA LEU A 93 4.07 8.34 -50.30
C LEU A 93 3.98 8.62 -51.80
N SER A 94 4.72 9.62 -52.27
CA SER A 94 4.90 9.89 -53.70
C SER A 94 6.23 10.61 -53.90
N GLY A 95 7.30 9.84 -54.11
CA GLY A 95 8.58 10.42 -54.54
C GLY A 95 9.81 9.61 -54.17
N PHE A 96 9.91 8.35 -54.61
CA PHE A 96 11.21 7.67 -54.68
C PHE A 96 11.33 6.93 -56.01
N LEU A 97 11.79 7.63 -57.04
CA LEU A 97 12.46 7.03 -58.19
C LEU A 97 13.76 7.78 -58.46
N SER A 98 14.84 7.01 -58.36
CA SER A 98 16.06 7.09 -59.17
C SER A 98 16.95 8.34 -59.06
N ARG A 99 18.10 8.15 -58.39
CA ARG A 99 19.42 8.37 -59.03
C ARG A 99 20.51 7.62 -58.28
N GLY A 100 21.09 6.64 -58.96
CA GLY A 100 22.28 5.93 -58.52
C GLY A 100 23.53 6.80 -58.65
N SER A 101 24.47 6.62 -57.73
CA SER A 101 25.87 6.98 -57.91
C SER A 101 26.73 6.03 -57.09
N THR A 102 27.53 5.27 -57.82
CA THR A 102 28.49 4.27 -57.37
C THR A 102 29.72 4.91 -56.71
N LYS A 103 30.05 4.54 -55.46
CA LYS A 103 31.45 4.49 -54.99
C LYS A 103 31.68 3.28 -54.07
N LYS A 104 32.72 2.52 -54.44
CA LYS A 104 33.24 1.28 -53.83
C LYS A 104 34.06 1.55 -52.54
N PRO A 105 34.43 0.49 -51.78
CA PRO A 105 34.34 0.50 -50.31
C PRO A 105 35.69 0.69 -49.61
N LYS A 106 35.64 1.05 -48.31
CA LYS A 106 36.70 0.72 -47.36
C LYS A 106 36.12 -0.08 -46.19
N LYS A 107 36.73 -1.26 -46.00
CA LYS A 107 36.52 -2.24 -44.95
C LYS A 107 36.71 -1.62 -43.56
N LYS A 108 35.83 -1.94 -42.61
CA LYS A 108 36.23 -2.47 -41.30
C LYS A 108 35.06 -3.16 -40.62
N THR A 109 35.29 -4.45 -40.41
CA THR A 109 34.47 -5.45 -39.72
C THR A 109 34.48 -5.20 -38.22
N VAL A 110 33.32 -5.06 -37.58
CA VAL A 110 33.10 -5.52 -36.20
C VAL A 110 31.69 -6.12 -36.13
N ARG A 111 31.65 -7.43 -35.89
CA ARG A 111 30.44 -8.23 -35.62
C ARG A 111 29.86 -7.84 -34.26
N ARG A 112 28.55 -7.57 -34.21
CA ARG A 112 27.71 -7.90 -33.05
C ARG A 112 26.33 -8.33 -33.56
N SER A 113 26.01 -9.58 -33.27
CA SER A 113 24.75 -10.25 -33.54
C SER A 113 23.62 -9.64 -32.70
N LEU A 114 22.58 -9.13 -33.35
CA LEU A 114 21.27 -8.86 -32.76
C LEU A 114 20.31 -9.87 -33.36
N THR A 115 19.69 -10.67 -32.50
CA THR A 115 18.67 -11.65 -32.85
C THR A 115 17.36 -10.95 -33.17
N ASN A 116 16.72 -11.44 -34.24
CA ASN A 116 15.45 -10.95 -34.77
C ASN A 116 14.30 -11.09 -33.76
N SER A 117 13.57 -9.99 -33.55
CA SER A 117 12.25 -9.96 -32.94
C SER A 117 11.23 -9.83 -34.06
N THR A 118 10.53 -10.91 -34.38
CA THR A 118 9.36 -10.91 -35.26
C THR A 118 8.16 -10.31 -34.54
N GLU A 119 7.62 -9.24 -35.13
CA GLU A 119 6.34 -8.63 -34.77
C GLU A 119 5.19 -9.60 -35.04
N ALA A 120 4.25 -9.70 -34.11
CA ALA A 120 2.97 -10.39 -34.28
C ALA A 120 1.81 -9.40 -34.05
N PRO A 121 0.74 -9.42 -34.87
CA PRO A 121 -0.37 -8.49 -34.76
C PRO A 121 -1.34 -8.85 -33.63
N LEU A 122 -1.83 -7.81 -32.96
CA LEU A 122 -2.91 -7.86 -31.98
C LEU A 122 -4.24 -8.22 -32.65
N HIS A 123 -4.72 -9.44 -32.43
CA HIS A 123 -6.13 -9.81 -32.62
C HIS A 123 -6.84 -9.81 -31.26
N TRP A 124 -7.91 -9.02 -31.17
CA TRP A 124 -8.91 -9.13 -30.11
C TRP A 124 -9.88 -10.25 -30.48
N THR A 125 -9.87 -11.34 -29.72
CA THR A 125 -10.90 -12.39 -29.77
C THR A 125 -11.61 -12.45 -28.43
N GLY A 126 -12.90 -12.13 -28.43
CA GLY A 126 -13.79 -12.34 -27.28
C GLY A 126 -14.10 -13.82 -27.11
N CYS A 127 -14.05 -14.30 -25.87
CA CYS A 127 -14.45 -15.67 -25.52
C CYS A 127 -15.97 -15.73 -25.26
N PHE A 128 -16.67 -16.57 -26.00
CA PHE A 128 -17.94 -17.17 -25.57
C PHE A 128 -17.64 -18.56 -24.99
N TYR A 129 -18.26 -18.92 -23.87
CA TYR A 129 -18.32 -20.30 -23.42
C TYR A 129 -19.77 -20.72 -23.21
N VAL A 130 -20.10 -21.86 -23.80
CA VAL A 130 -21.31 -22.66 -23.56
C VAL A 130 -20.97 -23.65 -22.45
N VAL A 131 -21.79 -23.71 -21.39
CA VAL A 131 -21.61 -24.68 -20.30
C VAL A 131 -22.55 -25.87 -20.55
N GLY A 132 -21.98 -27.06 -20.64
CA GLY A 132 -22.68 -28.34 -20.54
C GLY A 132 -22.36 -29.02 -19.21
N GLU A 133 -23.37 -29.65 -18.60
CA GLU A 133 -23.26 -30.36 -17.32
C GLU A 133 -22.72 -31.78 -17.47
N PRO A 134 -22.03 -32.31 -16.44
CA PRO A 134 -21.97 -33.75 -16.21
C PRO A 134 -22.43 -34.16 -14.79
N PRO A 135 -22.77 -35.45 -14.59
CA PRO A 135 -23.59 -35.94 -13.49
C PRO A 135 -22.80 -36.28 -12.21
N GLY A 136 -23.57 -36.46 -11.12
CA GLY A 136 -23.17 -36.51 -9.71
C GLY A 136 -22.40 -37.75 -9.19
N PRO A 137 -22.24 -37.85 -7.85
CA PRO A 137 -21.17 -38.63 -7.22
C PRO A 137 -21.59 -40.03 -6.73
N LEU A 138 -20.61 -40.92 -6.62
CA LEU A 138 -20.70 -42.20 -5.92
C LEU A 138 -19.93 -42.16 -4.58
N VAL A 139 -20.45 -42.94 -3.63
CA VAL A 139 -20.19 -42.96 -2.18
C VAL A 139 -19.18 -44.05 -1.79
N SER A 140 -18.17 -43.70 -0.95
CA SER A 140 -17.41 -44.42 0.14
C SER A 140 -17.00 -45.92 -0.02
N PRO A 141 -16.30 -46.64 0.92
CA PRO A 141 -15.72 -46.30 2.26
C PRO A 141 -14.30 -46.87 2.64
N ILE A 142 -13.70 -46.30 3.70
CA ILE A 142 -12.98 -46.88 4.89
C ILE A 142 -11.89 -48.00 4.73
N ILE A 143 -10.69 -47.83 5.34
CA ILE A 143 -10.08 -48.67 6.44
C ILE A 143 -8.54 -48.44 6.64
N ARG A 144 -8.20 -48.08 7.90
CA ARG A 144 -7.08 -48.40 8.84
C ARG A 144 -5.56 -48.34 8.51
N ASP A 145 -4.89 -47.68 9.46
CA ASP A 145 -3.69 -48.05 10.27
C ASP A 145 -2.23 -48.00 9.74
N ASN A 146 -1.46 -47.24 10.53
CA ASN A 146 -0.10 -47.46 11.05
C ASN A 146 1.17 -47.13 10.24
N ALA A 147 1.89 -46.14 10.80
CA ALA A 147 3.31 -46.16 11.15
C ALA A 147 4.34 -46.58 10.08
N LYS A 148 4.90 -45.58 9.40
CA LYS A 148 6.33 -45.37 9.07
C LYS A 148 6.40 -44.46 7.84
N LEU A 149 7.09 -43.33 7.96
CA LEU A 149 8.03 -42.77 6.96
C LEU A 149 8.34 -41.31 7.32
N SER A 150 9.45 -41.14 8.05
CA SER A 150 10.27 -39.95 7.88
C SER A 150 10.95 -40.06 6.51
N LYS A 151 11.11 -38.90 5.84
CA LYS A 151 11.51 -38.71 4.43
C LYS A 151 10.37 -38.73 3.40
N GLU A 152 9.42 -37.81 3.53
CA GLU A 152 8.67 -37.27 2.38
C GLU A 152 7.97 -35.95 2.78
N HIS A 153 8.78 -34.93 3.08
CA HIS A 153 8.27 -33.57 3.34
C HIS A 153 9.02 -32.59 2.42
N ASN A 154 8.79 -32.71 1.11
CA ASN A 154 9.11 -31.65 0.14
C ASN A 154 8.32 -31.72 -1.19
N LEU A 155 7.26 -32.53 -1.27
CA LEU A 155 6.41 -32.67 -2.46
C LEU A 155 4.92 -32.63 -2.10
N SER A 156 4.49 -31.60 -1.36
CA SER A 156 3.07 -31.37 -1.08
C SER A 156 2.71 -29.88 -0.99
N TYR A 157 3.22 -29.07 -1.94
CA TYR A 157 2.78 -27.68 -2.10
C TYR A 157 2.05 -27.42 -3.42
N SER A 158 2.19 -28.30 -4.42
CA SER A 158 1.51 -28.17 -5.73
C SER A 158 0.10 -28.78 -5.75
N LYS A 159 -0.17 -29.80 -4.91
CA LYS A 159 -1.44 -30.53 -4.89
C LYS A 159 -2.56 -29.77 -4.15
N GLN A 160 -2.23 -29.01 -3.11
CA GLN A 160 -3.20 -28.20 -2.34
C GLN A 160 -3.75 -26.98 -3.08
N ARG A 161 -3.18 -26.62 -4.25
CA ARG A 161 -3.67 -25.50 -5.07
C ARG A 161 -4.86 -25.87 -5.96
N LYS A 162 -5.13 -27.17 -6.19
CA LYS A 162 -6.20 -27.65 -7.07
C LYS A 162 -7.51 -27.93 -6.33
N GLU A 163 -7.46 -28.31 -5.07
CA GLU A 163 -8.66 -28.67 -4.27
C GLU A 163 -9.38 -27.47 -3.63
N ARG A 164 -8.71 -26.31 -3.49
CA ARG A 164 -9.34 -25.07 -2.97
C ARG A 164 -10.27 -24.36 -3.96
N ARG A 165 -10.40 -24.84 -5.20
CA ARG A 165 -11.23 -24.21 -6.25
C ARG A 165 -12.68 -24.70 -6.30
N THR A 166 -13.05 -25.73 -5.54
CA THR A 166 -14.32 -26.46 -5.74
C THR A 166 -15.40 -26.19 -4.67
N TYR A 167 -15.24 -25.21 -3.78
CA TYR A 167 -16.17 -24.98 -2.65
C TYR A 167 -16.91 -23.62 -2.66
N LEU A 168 -16.94 -22.89 -3.77
CA LEU A 168 -17.55 -21.56 -3.84
C LEU A 168 -18.45 -21.36 -5.07
N THR A 169 -19.38 -22.28 -5.28
CA THR A 169 -20.49 -22.07 -6.21
C THR A 169 -21.74 -22.70 -5.63
N GLU A 170 -22.40 -22.00 -4.71
CA GLU A 170 -23.85 -22.13 -4.53
C GLU A 170 -24.36 -20.96 -3.67
N ARG A 171 -25.45 -20.33 -4.15
CA ARG A 171 -26.18 -19.17 -3.61
C ARG A 171 -25.67 -17.77 -4.00
N THR A 172 -26.10 -17.33 -5.18
CA THR A 172 -26.37 -15.92 -5.48
C THR A 172 -27.88 -15.72 -5.57
N ALA A 173 -28.46 -15.03 -4.58
CA ALA A 173 -29.77 -14.41 -4.72
C ALA A 173 -29.61 -13.08 -5.47
N SER A 174 -30.56 -12.77 -6.36
CA SER A 174 -30.57 -11.60 -7.24
C SER A 174 -30.57 -10.28 -6.48
N ILE A 175 -29.65 -9.36 -6.83
CA ILE A 175 -29.60 -7.97 -6.36
C ILE A 175 -30.20 -7.06 -7.46
N PRO A 176 -31.02 -6.03 -7.14
CA PRO A 176 -31.59 -5.14 -8.14
C PRO A 176 -30.55 -4.13 -8.66
N SER A 177 -30.48 -3.96 -9.99
CA SER A 177 -29.76 -2.86 -10.62
C SER A 177 -30.47 -1.53 -10.37
N VAL A 178 -29.76 -0.51 -9.90
CA VAL A 178 -30.26 0.87 -9.91
C VAL A 178 -29.91 1.49 -11.27
N LEU A 179 -30.92 1.74 -12.09
CA LEU A 179 -30.77 2.38 -13.40
C LEU A 179 -30.97 3.89 -13.26
N SER A 180 -30.03 4.68 -13.78
CA SER A 180 -30.22 6.11 -14.01
C SER A 180 -30.08 6.43 -15.49
N TRP A 181 -31.03 7.22 -16.02
CA TRP A 181 -31.07 7.64 -17.42
C TRP A 181 -30.69 9.11 -17.51
N LEU A 182 -29.73 9.45 -18.38
CA LEU A 182 -29.45 10.83 -18.75
C LEU A 182 -30.07 11.08 -20.13
N LYS A 183 -31.03 12.01 -20.21
CA LYS A 183 -31.60 12.47 -21.48
C LYS A 183 -30.84 13.69 -21.97
N LEU A 184 -30.38 13.65 -23.22
CA LEU A 184 -29.83 14.81 -23.92
C LEU A 184 -30.93 15.48 -24.75
N ASP A 185 -30.77 16.78 -25.04
CA ASP A 185 -31.77 17.66 -25.67
C ASP A 185 -32.12 17.28 -27.12
N ASP A 186 -31.38 16.37 -27.74
CA ASP A 186 -31.58 15.85 -29.11
C ASP A 186 -32.31 14.50 -29.16
N GLY A 187 -32.86 14.04 -28.02
CA GLY A 187 -33.57 12.75 -27.94
C GLY A 187 -32.65 11.54 -27.81
N VAL A 188 -31.33 11.73 -27.71
CA VAL A 188 -30.39 10.64 -27.41
C VAL A 188 -30.40 10.37 -25.91
N SER A 189 -30.72 9.13 -25.53
CA SER A 189 -30.65 8.66 -24.15
C SER A 189 -29.43 7.77 -23.98
N LEU A 190 -28.51 8.15 -23.11
CA LEU A 190 -27.36 7.32 -22.75
C LEU A 190 -27.73 6.43 -21.57
N ARG A 191 -27.61 5.12 -21.76
CA ARG A 191 -27.81 4.11 -20.72
C ARG A 191 -26.46 3.77 -20.11
N PHE A 192 -26.34 3.95 -18.80
CA PHE A 192 -25.16 3.55 -18.04
C PHE A 192 -25.54 2.36 -17.15
N ASP A 193 -25.01 1.18 -17.46
CA ASP A 193 -25.05 0.06 -16.52
C ASP A 193 -23.86 0.22 -15.56
N VAL A 194 -24.09 0.83 -14.40
CA VAL A 194 -23.17 0.71 -13.27
C VAL A 194 -23.43 -0.67 -12.67
N GLN A 195 -22.76 -1.69 -13.21
CA GLN A 195 -22.79 -3.01 -12.63
C GLN A 195 -22.10 -2.93 -11.26
N ALA A 196 -22.89 -2.90 -10.19
CA ALA A 196 -22.38 -3.03 -8.84
C ALA A 196 -21.66 -4.37 -8.74
N CYS A 197 -20.32 -4.35 -8.75
CA CYS A 197 -19.50 -5.50 -8.40
C CYS A 197 -19.91 -5.94 -7.00
N GLY A 198 -20.58 -7.09 -6.91
CA GLY A 198 -21.15 -7.61 -5.67
C GLY A 198 -20.10 -7.72 -4.56
N SER A 199 -20.42 -7.14 -3.41
CA SER A 199 -19.67 -7.11 -2.15
C SER A 199 -19.63 -8.46 -1.41
N GLY A 200 -19.72 -9.58 -2.13
CA GLY A 200 -19.74 -10.94 -1.57
C GLY A 200 -18.37 -11.60 -1.45
N LEU A 201 -17.31 -10.99 -1.98
CA LEU A 201 -15.94 -11.44 -1.74
C LEU A 201 -15.47 -10.81 -0.43
N ARG A 202 -15.03 -11.61 0.54
CA ARG A 202 -14.28 -11.11 1.71
C ARG A 202 -13.24 -10.15 1.15
N GLU A 203 -13.38 -8.87 1.46
CA GLU A 203 -12.42 -7.84 1.02
C GLU A 203 -11.05 -8.28 1.47
N PHE A 204 -10.31 -8.82 0.52
CA PHE A 204 -8.99 -9.32 0.73
C PHE A 204 -8.11 -8.08 0.70
N ASP A 205 -7.73 -7.58 1.88
CA ASP A 205 -6.89 -6.39 1.96
C ASP A 205 -5.46 -6.76 1.52
N PRO A 206 -5.01 -6.31 0.33
CA PRO A 206 -3.73 -6.74 -0.24
C PRO A 206 -2.54 -6.27 0.63
N GLY A 207 -2.72 -5.19 1.40
CA GLY A 207 -1.68 -4.71 2.29
C GLY A 207 -1.54 -5.58 3.55
N LEU A 208 -2.62 -6.21 3.99
CA LEU A 208 -2.58 -7.18 5.08
C LEU A 208 -1.82 -8.45 4.66
N GLU A 209 -2.06 -8.93 3.44
CA GLU A 209 -1.31 -10.04 2.86
C GLU A 209 0.18 -9.72 2.75
N LYS A 210 0.51 -8.49 2.35
CA LYS A 210 1.91 -8.01 2.32
C LYS A 210 2.57 -8.10 3.69
N LEU A 211 1.90 -7.61 4.75
CA LEU A 211 2.45 -7.67 6.11
C LEU A 211 2.68 -9.12 6.57
N VAL A 212 1.75 -10.01 6.27
CA VAL A 212 1.84 -11.45 6.54
C VAL A 212 3.00 -12.08 5.77
N ASN A 213 3.17 -11.74 4.49
CA ASN A 213 4.24 -12.28 3.65
C ASN A 213 5.62 -11.78 4.09
N GLU A 214 5.78 -10.49 4.40
CA GLU A 214 7.03 -9.95 4.97
C GLU A 214 7.43 -10.68 6.27
N THR A 215 6.45 -10.99 7.13
CA THR A 215 6.66 -11.77 8.36
C THR A 215 7.20 -13.18 8.04
N LEU A 216 6.61 -13.85 7.05
CA LEU A 216 7.00 -15.20 6.65
C LEU A 216 8.36 -15.22 5.96
N GLU A 217 8.62 -14.27 5.06
CA GLU A 217 9.89 -14.13 4.34
C GLU A 217 11.06 -13.90 5.29
N PHE A 218 10.89 -13.00 6.27
CA PHE A 218 11.93 -12.78 7.28
C PHE A 218 12.17 -14.04 8.12
N THR A 219 11.10 -14.69 8.59
CA THR A 219 11.22 -15.93 9.40
C THR A 219 11.94 -17.03 8.63
N ALA A 220 11.60 -17.21 7.35
CA ALA A 220 12.22 -18.21 6.48
C ALA A 220 13.69 -17.90 6.18
N CYS A 221 14.04 -16.63 6.00
CA CYS A 221 15.41 -16.22 5.71
C CYS A 221 16.32 -16.26 6.95
N ALA A 222 15.79 -15.86 8.11
CA ALA A 222 16.61 -15.63 9.28
C ALA A 222 17.21 -16.94 9.84
N ASP A 223 16.51 -18.07 9.68
CA ASP A 223 16.86 -19.41 10.21
C ASP A 223 17.52 -19.34 11.59
N LEU A 224 16.90 -18.55 12.46
CA LEU A 224 17.36 -18.35 13.81
C LEU A 224 16.93 -19.58 14.59
N GLY A 225 17.88 -20.46 14.93
CA GLY A 225 17.63 -21.61 15.78
C GLY A 225 16.96 -21.22 17.11
N ARG A 226 16.66 -22.19 17.98
CA ARG A 226 16.09 -21.88 19.30
C ARG A 226 17.10 -21.05 20.11
N ASN A 227 16.80 -19.76 20.32
CA ASN A 227 17.63 -18.77 21.03
C ASN A 227 18.87 -18.31 20.24
N PRO A 228 18.71 -17.53 19.15
CA PRO A 228 19.86 -16.94 18.47
C PRO A 228 20.57 -15.94 19.39
N THR A 229 21.88 -15.78 19.18
CA THR A 229 22.65 -14.69 19.81
C THR A 229 22.29 -13.35 19.18
N MET A 230 22.55 -12.26 19.87
CA MET A 230 22.30 -10.91 19.34
C MET A 230 23.12 -10.64 18.06
N GLN A 231 24.36 -11.16 17.97
CA GLN A 231 25.17 -11.07 16.75
C GLN A 231 24.55 -11.84 15.59
N ALA A 232 24.02 -13.04 15.84
CA ALA A 232 23.35 -13.83 14.81
C ALA A 232 22.08 -13.13 14.32
N LEU A 233 21.33 -12.51 15.24
CA LEU A 233 20.15 -11.73 14.90
C LEU A 233 20.48 -10.49 14.06
N ASP A 234 21.49 -9.73 14.46
CA ASP A 234 21.97 -8.56 13.73
C ASP A 234 22.39 -8.94 12.30
N ALA A 235 23.21 -9.99 12.17
CA ALA A 235 23.61 -10.53 10.86
C ALA A 235 22.42 -11.04 10.04
N ALA A 236 21.43 -11.67 10.67
CA ALA A 236 20.22 -12.10 9.99
C ALA A 236 19.40 -10.92 9.48
N VAL A 237 19.29 -9.84 10.26
CA VAL A 237 18.62 -8.61 9.82
C VAL A 237 19.33 -7.99 8.62
N GLU A 238 20.65 -7.84 8.67
CA GLU A 238 21.43 -7.31 7.55
C GLU A 238 21.30 -8.16 6.28
N ARG A 239 21.23 -9.49 6.44
CA ARG A 239 21.12 -10.44 5.33
C ARG A 239 19.70 -10.52 4.75
N CYS A 240 18.68 -10.47 5.61
CA CYS A 240 17.31 -10.81 5.25
C CYS A 240 16.40 -9.60 5.03
N VAL A 241 16.77 -8.45 5.57
CA VAL A 241 16.01 -7.21 5.37
C VAL A 241 16.80 -6.31 4.45
N GLU A 242 16.33 -6.18 3.22
CA GLU A 242 16.79 -5.12 2.34
C GLU A 242 16.28 -3.77 2.88
N VAL A 243 17.12 -3.07 3.64
CA VAL A 243 16.76 -1.75 4.19
C VAL A 243 16.74 -0.71 3.07
N LYS A 244 15.56 -0.56 2.47
CA LYS A 244 15.26 0.47 1.45
C LYS A 244 15.24 1.88 2.05
N HIS A 245 15.51 2.88 1.21
CA HIS A 245 15.24 4.27 1.56
C HIS A 245 13.75 4.49 1.82
N GLY A 246 13.41 5.13 2.94
CA GLY A 246 12.02 5.28 3.38
C GLY A 246 11.61 4.17 4.35
N ILE A 247 12.17 4.20 5.57
CA ILE A 247 11.90 3.22 6.63
C ILE A 247 10.39 3.05 6.93
N SER A 248 9.58 4.06 6.60
CA SER A 248 8.11 4.04 6.73
C SER A 248 7.41 2.91 5.96
N GLU A 249 8.09 2.22 5.04
CA GLU A 249 7.51 1.09 4.30
C GLU A 249 7.88 -0.29 4.86
N GLN A 250 8.77 -0.35 5.86
CA GLN A 250 9.29 -1.59 6.43
C GLN A 250 8.69 -1.83 7.81
N TYR A 251 7.39 -2.13 7.84
CA TYR A 251 6.59 -2.21 9.07
C TYR A 251 7.15 -3.22 10.06
N ILE A 252 7.53 -4.40 9.55
CA ILE A 252 8.07 -5.49 10.36
C ILE A 252 9.43 -5.11 10.95
N TYR A 253 10.35 -4.64 10.09
CA TYR A 253 11.70 -4.26 10.51
C TYR A 253 11.70 -3.22 11.64
N ARG A 254 10.80 -2.23 11.59
CA ARG A 254 10.72 -1.18 12.61
C ARG A 254 10.27 -1.67 13.98
N GLY A 255 9.59 -2.83 14.05
CA GLY A 255 9.25 -3.50 15.29
C GLY A 255 10.40 -4.32 15.88
N LEU A 256 11.47 -4.60 15.13
CA LEU A 256 12.62 -5.37 15.59
C LEU A 256 13.58 -4.49 16.41
N TYR A 257 13.19 -4.14 17.65
CA TYR A 257 13.97 -3.22 18.47
C TYR A 257 15.29 -3.79 18.99
N ALA A 258 15.36 -5.09 19.29
CA ALA A 258 16.56 -5.74 19.81
C ALA A 258 17.81 -5.46 18.94
N PRO A 259 17.83 -5.76 17.63
CA PRO A 259 18.99 -5.48 16.77
C PRO A 259 19.26 -3.99 16.62
N GLN A 260 18.21 -3.16 16.58
CA GLN A 260 18.37 -1.70 16.49
C GLN A 260 19.06 -1.11 17.74
N ILE A 261 18.63 -1.53 18.92
CA ILE A 261 19.21 -1.08 20.20
C ILE A 261 20.59 -1.67 20.40
N TYR A 262 20.80 -2.94 20.03
CA TYR A 262 22.12 -3.56 20.05
C TYR A 262 23.13 -2.76 19.23
N ASN A 263 22.74 -2.33 18.02
CA ASN A 263 23.57 -1.48 17.18
C ASN A 263 23.86 -0.11 17.80
N CYS A 264 22.87 0.53 18.45
CA CYS A 264 23.11 1.76 19.20
C CYS A 264 24.14 1.55 20.32
N LEU A 265 24.05 0.45 21.06
CA LEU A 265 24.92 0.14 22.21
C LEU A 265 26.36 -0.18 21.81
N LYS A 266 26.64 -0.48 20.53
CA LYS A 266 28.03 -0.58 20.02
C LYS A 266 28.79 0.75 20.12
N SER A 267 28.08 1.88 20.07
CA SER A 267 28.67 3.23 19.99
C SER A 267 28.21 4.17 21.10
N ILE A 268 27.07 3.89 21.73
CA ILE A 268 26.45 4.73 22.76
C ILE A 268 26.44 3.94 24.07
N PRO A 269 27.13 4.43 25.13
CA PRO A 269 27.08 3.80 26.45
C PRO A 269 25.64 3.63 26.95
N ARG A 270 25.37 2.50 27.62
CA ARG A 270 24.01 2.11 28.05
C ARG A 270 23.35 3.17 28.91
N GLU A 271 24.11 3.79 29.80
CA GLU A 271 23.70 4.85 30.73
C GLU A 271 23.30 6.15 30.03
N LYS A 272 23.74 6.37 28.78
CA LYS A 272 23.33 7.53 27.98
C LYS A 272 22.05 7.27 27.19
N LEU A 273 21.58 6.02 27.13
CA LEU A 273 20.40 5.62 26.37
C LEU A 273 19.20 5.38 27.28
N LEU A 274 18.19 6.27 27.20
CA LEU A 274 16.90 6.06 27.85
C LEU A 274 15.95 5.28 26.95
N ILE A 275 15.52 4.12 27.43
CA ILE A 275 14.43 3.37 26.82
C ILE A 275 13.14 3.71 27.58
N LEU A 276 12.12 4.14 26.84
CA LEU A 276 10.82 4.52 27.39
C LEU A 276 9.74 3.67 26.77
N ASP A 277 8.92 3.04 27.59
CA ASP A 277 7.68 2.43 27.15
C ASP A 277 6.66 3.50 26.77
N SER A 278 6.12 3.40 25.56
CA SER A 278 5.04 4.26 25.10
C SER A 278 3.74 4.06 25.87
N ALA A 279 3.46 2.86 26.40
CA ALA A 279 2.24 2.63 27.17
C ALA A 279 2.30 3.39 28.51
N LEU A 280 3.48 3.47 29.15
CA LEU A 280 3.70 4.37 30.28
C LEU A 280 3.41 5.84 29.92
N LEU A 281 3.89 6.33 28.77
CA LEU A 281 3.61 7.70 28.34
C LEU A 281 2.10 7.95 28.16
N LYS A 282 1.36 6.99 27.64
CA LYS A 282 -0.09 7.13 27.45
C LYS A 282 -0.87 7.06 28.76
N LYS A 283 -0.57 6.06 29.59
CA LYS A 283 -1.30 5.78 30.85
C LYS A 283 -0.92 6.74 31.98
N ASN A 284 0.35 7.16 32.03
CA ASN A 284 0.90 8.03 33.07
C ASN A 284 2.01 8.94 32.49
N PRO A 285 1.64 9.96 31.71
CA PRO A 285 2.61 10.83 31.04
C PRO A 285 3.53 11.58 32.01
N VAL A 286 3.04 11.95 33.21
CA VAL A 286 3.90 12.56 34.25
C VAL A 286 5.01 11.61 34.68
N ALA A 287 4.72 10.33 34.91
CA ALA A 287 5.74 9.34 35.28
C ALA A 287 6.75 9.12 34.14
N ALA A 288 6.29 9.04 32.88
CA ALA A 288 7.19 8.93 31.73
C ALA A 288 8.12 10.13 31.60
N LEU A 289 7.59 11.36 31.75
CA LEU A 289 8.40 12.57 31.67
C LEU A 289 9.33 12.73 32.87
N LYS A 290 8.95 12.26 34.07
CA LYS A 290 9.88 12.16 35.21
C LYS A 290 11.08 11.26 34.89
N LYS A 291 10.88 10.12 34.22
CA LYS A 291 12.00 9.27 33.72
C LYS A 291 12.88 10.04 32.74
N VAL A 292 12.30 10.78 31.80
CA VAL A 292 13.05 11.64 30.86
C VAL A 292 13.90 12.66 31.62
N HIS A 293 13.28 13.39 32.55
CA HIS A 293 13.90 14.44 33.33
C HIS A 293 15.06 13.95 34.18
N ALA A 294 14.87 12.84 34.89
CA ALA A 294 15.93 12.18 35.63
C ALA A 294 17.11 11.81 34.73
N HIS A 295 16.83 11.29 33.52
CA HIS A 295 17.87 10.91 32.56
C HIS A 295 18.67 12.10 32.02
N ILE A 296 18.04 13.25 31.81
CA ILE A 296 18.70 14.47 31.30
C ILE A 296 19.22 15.39 32.41
N GLY A 297 19.10 14.99 33.69
CA GLY A 297 19.57 15.78 34.83
C GLY A 297 18.72 17.03 35.13
N VAL A 298 17.43 17.02 34.77
CA VAL A 298 16.49 18.11 35.07
C VAL A 298 15.61 17.68 36.24
N GLU A 299 15.62 18.44 37.33
CA GLU A 299 14.81 18.13 38.53
C GLU A 299 13.59 19.06 38.64
N ASN A 300 12.59 18.65 39.43
CA ASN A 300 11.50 19.49 39.94
C ASN A 300 10.56 20.16 38.92
N MET A 301 10.52 19.68 37.67
CA MET A 301 9.53 20.14 36.70
C MET A 301 8.12 19.75 37.10
N ARG A 302 7.22 20.73 37.09
CA ARG A 302 5.79 20.55 37.37
C ARG A 302 5.00 20.65 36.07
N TYR A 303 4.15 19.67 35.81
CA TYR A 303 3.22 19.70 34.68
C TYR A 303 1.86 20.12 35.22
N LYS A 304 1.35 21.23 34.72
CA LYS A 304 -0.07 21.56 34.89
C LYS A 304 -0.84 20.81 33.81
N ASP A 305 -1.97 20.21 34.20
CA ASP A 305 -2.93 19.64 33.26
C ASP A 305 -2.37 18.52 32.35
N LEU A 306 -1.56 17.61 32.90
CA LEU A 306 -0.94 16.52 32.13
C LEU A 306 -1.09 15.17 32.83
N GLU A 307 -2.19 14.95 33.54
CA GLU A 307 -2.45 13.74 34.31
C GLU A 307 -3.03 12.61 33.46
N THR A 308 -3.76 12.95 32.39
CA THR A 308 -4.45 11.96 31.54
C THR A 308 -4.06 12.04 30.05
N SER A 309 -4.34 10.97 29.31
CA SER A 309 -4.20 10.91 27.85
C SER A 309 -5.03 11.98 27.14
N GLU A 310 -6.22 12.28 27.63
CA GLU A 310 -7.13 13.27 27.05
C GLU A 310 -6.55 14.68 27.19
N GLN A 311 -5.98 14.99 28.36
CA GLN A 311 -5.31 16.26 28.59
C GLN A 311 -4.06 16.41 27.72
N LEU A 312 -3.26 15.34 27.59
CA LEU A 312 -2.13 15.30 26.68
C LEU A 312 -2.56 15.55 25.23
N ASN A 313 -3.62 14.88 24.77
CA ASN A 313 -4.19 15.06 23.44
C ASN A 313 -4.68 16.50 23.21
N ARG A 314 -5.33 17.10 24.21
CA ARG A 314 -5.79 18.49 24.14
C ARG A 314 -4.64 19.46 23.96
N ILE A 315 -3.60 19.38 24.82
CA ILE A 315 -2.41 20.22 24.73
C ILE A 315 -1.71 20.02 23.39
N PHE A 316 -1.59 18.77 22.95
CA PHE A 316 -0.95 18.45 21.68
C PHE A 316 -1.71 19.05 20.48
N ASN A 317 -3.04 18.96 20.46
CA ASN A 317 -3.87 19.53 19.41
C ASN A 317 -3.87 21.07 19.44
N GLU A 318 -3.77 21.67 20.62
CA GLU A 318 -3.65 23.13 20.78
C GLU A 318 -2.33 23.64 20.20
N TRP A 319 -1.21 22.97 20.52
CA TRP A 319 0.12 23.42 20.10
C TRP A 319 0.46 23.01 18.67
N TYR A 320 -0.10 21.90 18.20
CA TYR A 320 0.18 21.34 16.88
C TYR A 320 -1.11 20.98 16.12
N PRO A 321 -1.97 21.97 15.81
CA PRO A 321 -3.31 21.73 15.24
C PRO A 321 -3.29 21.06 13.86
N THR A 322 -2.16 21.10 13.16
CA THR A 322 -1.99 20.47 11.84
C THR A 322 -1.13 19.20 11.88
N PHE A 323 -0.72 18.74 13.07
CA PHE A 323 0.19 17.60 13.17
C PHE A 323 -0.42 16.34 12.59
N GLU A 324 -1.66 16.02 12.98
CA GLU A 324 -2.34 14.83 12.49
C GLU A 324 -2.52 14.88 10.98
N THR A 325 -3.00 16.00 10.42
CA THR A 325 -3.24 16.13 8.98
C THR A 325 -1.96 16.05 8.16
N ARG A 326 -0.83 16.53 8.71
CA ARG A 326 0.47 16.48 8.02
C ARG A 326 1.21 15.15 8.18
N SER A 327 1.11 14.51 9.35
CA SER A 327 1.87 13.29 9.66
C SER A 327 1.06 12.00 9.46
N GLY A 328 -0.27 12.09 9.60
CA GLY A 328 -1.19 10.96 9.75
C GLY A 328 -1.18 10.33 11.14
N TRP A 329 -0.44 10.89 12.09
CA TRP A 329 -0.22 10.32 13.41
C TRP A 329 -1.17 10.92 14.46
N LYS A 330 -1.78 10.03 15.24
CA LYS A 330 -2.62 10.32 16.41
C LYS A 330 -2.05 9.55 17.60
N ILE A 331 -2.02 10.17 18.78
CA ILE A 331 -1.64 9.49 20.03
C ILE A 331 -2.58 8.31 20.27
N ASP A 332 -3.90 8.56 20.20
CA ASP A 332 -4.95 7.55 20.28
C ASP A 332 -5.63 7.37 18.92
N GLY A 333 -4.86 6.84 17.97
CA GLY A 333 -5.38 6.52 16.66
C GLY A 333 -6.53 5.52 16.76
N GLY A 334 -7.72 5.94 16.33
CA GLY A 334 -8.86 5.06 16.07
C GLY A 334 -8.62 4.20 14.84
N TYR A 335 -7.60 3.34 14.89
CA TYR A 335 -7.32 2.37 13.86
C TYR A 335 -8.41 1.29 13.86
N LYS A 336 -8.74 0.75 12.68
CA LYS A 336 -9.62 -0.42 12.59
C LYS A 336 -9.04 -1.53 13.47
N GLU A 337 -9.86 -2.19 14.27
CA GLU A 337 -9.37 -3.25 15.15
C GLU A 337 -8.66 -4.35 14.35
N MET A 338 -7.49 -4.77 14.82
CA MET A 338 -6.73 -5.86 14.22
C MET A 338 -7.46 -7.18 14.43
N SER A 339 -7.62 -7.98 13.38
CA SER A 339 -8.18 -9.33 13.52
C SER A 339 -7.33 -10.20 14.44
N THR A 340 -7.96 -10.98 15.33
CA THR A 340 -7.29 -11.89 16.27
C THR A 340 -6.25 -12.80 15.62
N PRO A 341 -6.53 -13.49 14.48
CA PRO A 341 -5.54 -14.39 13.86
C PRO A 341 -4.28 -13.66 13.39
N LEU A 342 -4.41 -12.41 12.95
CA LEU A 342 -3.25 -11.60 12.58
C LEU A 342 -2.46 -11.17 13.82
N ARG A 343 -3.15 -10.76 14.89
CA ARG A 343 -2.51 -10.40 16.16
C ARG A 343 -1.67 -11.57 16.67
N GLU A 344 -2.26 -12.75 16.78
CA GLU A 344 -1.57 -13.96 17.23
C GLU A 344 -0.35 -14.27 16.37
N LYS A 345 -0.46 -14.12 15.05
CA LYS A 345 0.65 -14.34 14.12
C LYS A 345 1.78 -13.34 14.32
N LEU A 346 1.47 -12.04 14.45
CA LEU A 346 2.48 -11.00 14.68
C LEU A 346 3.09 -11.12 16.08
N SER A 347 2.30 -11.41 17.11
CA SER A 347 2.78 -11.65 18.47
C SER A 347 3.73 -12.84 18.51
N SER A 348 3.38 -13.96 17.86
CA SER A 348 4.24 -15.15 17.76
C SER A 348 5.55 -14.84 17.04
N PHE A 349 5.50 -14.01 15.99
CA PHE A 349 6.68 -13.54 15.29
C PHE A 349 7.58 -12.66 16.17
N TYR A 350 7.01 -11.68 16.88
CA TYR A 350 7.79 -10.73 17.69
C TYR A 350 8.31 -11.32 19.01
N ALA A 351 7.65 -12.34 19.56
CA ALA A 351 7.97 -12.94 20.86
C ALA A 351 9.47 -13.23 21.08
N PRO A 352 10.20 -13.95 20.20
CA PRO A 352 11.63 -14.19 20.41
C PRO A 352 12.46 -12.90 20.40
N PHE A 353 12.11 -11.91 19.58
CA PHE A 353 12.82 -10.64 19.51
C PHE A 353 12.54 -9.76 20.72
N ASN A 354 11.31 -9.83 21.27
CA ASN A 354 10.93 -9.14 22.49
C ASN A 354 11.67 -9.70 23.71
N ALA A 355 11.80 -11.02 23.81
CA ALA A 355 12.60 -11.65 24.86
C ALA A 355 14.05 -11.17 24.84
N MET A 356 14.70 -11.17 23.66
CA MET A 356 16.07 -10.65 23.50
C MET A 356 16.18 -9.17 23.81
N LEU A 357 15.16 -8.37 23.46
CA LEU A 357 15.12 -6.97 23.82
C LEU A 357 15.10 -6.80 25.34
N PHE A 358 14.22 -7.53 26.04
CA PHE A 358 14.07 -7.43 27.48
C PHE A 358 15.35 -7.83 28.21
N ASP A 359 15.99 -8.91 27.77
CA ASP A 359 17.32 -9.32 28.25
C ASP A 359 18.37 -8.22 28.01
N LEU A 360 18.36 -7.59 26.82
CA LEU A 360 19.30 -6.54 26.44
C LEU A 360 19.13 -5.25 27.27
N ILE A 361 17.88 -4.86 27.57
CA ILE A 361 17.60 -3.61 28.27
C ILE A 361 17.47 -3.78 29.79
N GLY A 362 17.30 -5.00 30.29
CA GLY A 362 17.11 -5.32 31.71
C GLY A 362 15.73 -4.94 32.26
N GLU A 363 14.75 -4.71 31.38
CA GLU A 363 13.37 -4.30 31.71
C GLU A 363 12.41 -5.04 30.77
N GLY A 364 11.35 -5.62 31.32
CA GLY A 364 10.29 -6.24 30.55
C GLY A 364 9.13 -5.29 30.31
N PHE A 365 8.46 -5.42 29.17
CA PHE A 365 7.21 -4.73 28.88
C PHE A 365 6.06 -5.73 28.68
N ASP A 366 4.84 -5.30 28.97
CA ASP A 366 3.60 -6.09 28.82
C ASP A 366 3.12 -6.02 27.36
N TRP A 367 3.83 -6.71 26.46
CA TRP A 367 3.61 -6.73 25.00
C TRP A 367 3.25 -8.12 24.47
#